data_AF-A0A4S8LVZ8-F1
#
_entry.id   AF-A0A4S8LVZ8-F1
#
_cell.length_a   1.000
_cell.length_b   1.000
_cell.length_c   1.000
_cell.angle_alpha   90.00
_cell.angle_beta   90.00
_cell.angle_gamma   90.00
#
_symmetry.space_group_name_H-M   'P 1'
#
loop_
_entity.id
_entity.type
_entity.pdbx_description
1 polymer ?
#
loop_
_entity_poly.entity_id
_entity_poly.type
_entity_poly.pdbx_seq_one_letter_code
_entity_poly.pdbx_strand_id
1 'polypeptide(L)'
;PEPIEINEDTDISTLSAAQVYELNQNLLNETADVNRPLIDQILPISELRKEYERGSTTFVKQIDWLEAQGYQAIRRARGDGDCFYRSLSFAYVERLLKSPDPASAVSNALNVLSTTPAMLENVGFQKLVFEDFYEIFEGLLKNISIPHTPDAPTEEGGGVAGTGGMEEAILLSAFQNAEISNSIVMYMRLLTSAQIRIDPDTYQPFLFHPELGEPMSVREFCENFVEATGKEADHVQMTALSRALHVDIDVAYLDGRSGGGEEGHVEFVKFQQDQSDQQVGGGDGGPICLLYRPGHYDILVK
;
A
#
# COMPACT_ATOMS: atom_id res chain seq x y z
N PRO A 1 -38.11 -3.18 -16.46
CA PRO A 1 -37.68 -2.57 -15.18
C PRO A 1 -37.03 -1.22 -15.49
N GLU A 2 -37.59 -0.13 -14.98
CA GLU A 2 -36.93 1.18 -15.08
C GLU A 2 -35.60 1.14 -14.31
N PRO A 3 -34.55 1.85 -14.77
CA PRO A 3 -33.31 1.98 -14.01
C PRO A 3 -33.62 2.66 -12.69
N ILE A 4 -33.30 2.01 -11.57
CA ILE A 4 -33.39 2.63 -10.25
C ILE A 4 -32.15 3.52 -10.13
N GLU A 5 -32.36 4.83 -10.09
CA GLU A 5 -31.29 5.81 -9.88
C GLU A 5 -30.72 5.59 -8.47
N ILE A 6 -29.49 5.06 -8.38
CA ILE A 6 -28.80 4.91 -7.11
C ILE A 6 -28.27 6.29 -6.71
N ASN A 7 -28.88 6.85 -5.67
CA ASN A 7 -28.50 8.14 -5.13
C ASN A 7 -28.27 8.04 -3.61
N GLU A 8 -27.95 9.18 -3.00
CA GLU A 8 -27.62 9.32 -1.57
C GLU A 8 -28.73 8.83 -0.59
N ASP A 9 -29.94 8.56 -1.09
CA ASP A 9 -31.10 8.12 -0.29
C ASP A 9 -31.41 6.61 -0.46
N THR A 10 -30.57 5.86 -1.16
CA THR A 10 -30.86 4.45 -1.50
C THR A 10 -30.40 3.47 -0.39
N ASP A 11 -31.35 2.74 0.22
CA ASP A 11 -31.08 1.72 1.26
C ASP A 11 -30.31 0.51 0.70
N ILE A 12 -29.03 0.38 1.10
CA ILE A 12 -28.11 -0.61 0.53
C ILE A 12 -28.37 -2.03 1.02
N SER A 13 -29.11 -2.21 2.12
CA SER A 13 -29.53 -3.55 2.55
C SER A 13 -30.53 -4.20 1.58
N THR A 14 -31.13 -3.40 0.70
CA THR A 14 -32.04 -3.84 -0.36
C THR A 14 -31.35 -3.99 -1.72
N LEU A 15 -30.06 -3.66 -1.81
CA LEU A 15 -29.33 -3.66 -3.07
C LEU A 15 -28.89 -5.07 -3.46
N SER A 16 -29.17 -5.39 -4.72
CA SER A 16 -28.63 -6.58 -5.37
C SER A 16 -27.11 -6.50 -5.49
N ALA A 17 -26.45 -7.65 -5.72
CA ALA A 17 -25.02 -7.69 -5.98
C ALA A 17 -24.56 -6.72 -7.09
N ALA A 18 -25.41 -6.48 -8.10
CA ALA A 18 -25.14 -5.52 -9.17
C ALA A 18 -25.13 -4.05 -8.70
N GLN A 19 -25.93 -3.71 -7.71
CA GLN A 19 -26.02 -2.35 -7.18
C GLN A 19 -24.94 -2.08 -6.11
N VAL A 20 -24.53 -3.10 -5.34
CA VAL A 20 -23.31 -3.04 -4.51
C VAL A 20 -22.08 -2.85 -5.40
N TYR A 21 -22.03 -3.55 -6.53
CA TYR A 21 -20.99 -3.36 -7.55
C TYR A 21 -20.97 -1.92 -8.09
N GLU A 22 -22.13 -1.34 -8.41
CA GLU A 22 -22.25 0.05 -8.88
C GLU A 22 -21.79 1.08 -7.83
N LEU A 23 -22.16 0.88 -6.56
CA LEU A 23 -21.65 1.71 -5.46
C LEU A 23 -20.13 1.64 -5.34
N ASN A 24 -19.55 0.44 -5.37
CA ASN A 24 -18.11 0.25 -5.32
C ASN A 24 -17.43 0.92 -6.53
N GLN A 25 -18.04 0.85 -7.71
CA GLN A 25 -17.52 1.51 -8.90
C GLN A 25 -17.54 3.04 -8.79
N ASN A 26 -18.57 3.61 -8.17
CA ASN A 26 -18.64 5.05 -7.91
C ASN A 26 -17.57 5.48 -6.90
N LEU A 27 -17.40 4.74 -5.80
CA LEU A 27 -16.32 4.98 -4.84
C LEU A 27 -14.95 4.87 -5.48
N LEU A 28 -14.72 3.88 -6.36
CA LEU A 28 -13.49 3.77 -7.13
C LEU A 28 -13.23 5.01 -7.98
N ASN A 29 -14.23 5.48 -8.72
CA ASN A 29 -14.12 6.69 -9.52
C ASN A 29 -13.79 7.93 -8.67
N GLU A 30 -14.37 8.05 -7.48
CA GLU A 30 -14.06 9.12 -6.53
C GLU A 30 -12.64 9.01 -5.94
N THR A 31 -12.14 7.79 -5.72
CA THR A 31 -10.74 7.61 -5.31
C THR A 31 -9.77 7.93 -6.43
N ALA A 32 -10.18 7.76 -7.69
CA ALA A 32 -9.37 8.02 -8.88
C ALA A 32 -9.27 9.50 -9.29
N ASP A 33 -9.94 10.42 -8.58
CA ASP A 33 -9.90 11.85 -8.89
C ASP A 33 -8.46 12.39 -8.84
N VAL A 34 -7.99 12.88 -10.00
CA VAL A 34 -6.65 13.43 -10.19
C VAL A 34 -6.37 14.68 -9.35
N ASN A 35 -7.42 15.33 -8.84
CA ASN A 35 -7.30 16.48 -7.95
C ASN A 35 -7.05 16.08 -6.48
N ARG A 36 -7.32 14.83 -6.10
CA ARG A 36 -7.03 14.32 -4.75
C ARG A 36 -5.54 14.11 -4.58
N PRO A 37 -4.94 14.38 -3.42
CA PRO A 37 -3.52 14.09 -3.20
C PRO A 37 -3.22 12.60 -3.38
N LEU A 38 -1.99 12.25 -3.75
CA LEU A 38 -1.57 10.86 -3.94
C LEU A 38 -1.63 10.05 -2.64
N ILE A 39 -1.31 10.70 -1.52
CA ILE A 39 -1.55 10.26 -0.15
C ILE A 39 -2.16 11.45 0.61
N ASP A 40 -3.27 11.20 1.30
CA ASP A 40 -4.01 12.23 2.02
C ASP A 40 -3.49 12.42 3.47
N GLN A 41 -4.01 13.44 4.15
CA GLN A 41 -3.86 13.56 5.59
C GLN A 41 -4.57 12.41 6.31
N ILE A 42 -4.12 12.11 7.52
CA ILE A 42 -4.79 11.12 8.37
C ILE A 42 -6.15 11.66 8.84
N LEU A 43 -7.19 10.85 8.73
CA LEU A 43 -8.54 11.16 9.18
C LEU A 43 -9.02 10.13 10.19
N PRO A 44 -9.88 10.51 11.16
CA PRO A 44 -10.55 9.54 12.01
C PRO A 44 -11.32 8.51 11.17
N ILE A 45 -11.33 7.26 11.61
CA ILE A 45 -12.06 6.19 10.90
C ILE A 45 -13.58 6.44 10.87
N SER A 46 -14.09 7.27 11.76
CA SER A 46 -15.47 7.77 11.72
C SER A 46 -15.80 8.57 10.45
N GLU A 47 -14.81 9.18 9.78
CA GLU A 47 -15.02 9.80 8.46
C GLU A 47 -15.29 8.74 7.38
N LEU A 48 -14.61 7.59 7.44
CA LEU A 48 -14.93 6.44 6.58
C LEU A 48 -16.32 5.88 6.92
N ARG A 49 -16.64 5.78 8.22
CA ARG A 49 -17.95 5.31 8.67
C ARG A 49 -19.11 6.11 8.07
N LYS A 50 -19.02 7.44 8.10
CA LYS A 50 -20.02 8.37 7.55
C LYS A 50 -20.34 8.12 6.07
N GLU A 51 -19.37 7.66 5.28
CA GLU A 51 -19.57 7.34 3.86
C GLU A 51 -20.57 6.19 3.65
N TYR A 52 -20.69 5.29 4.63
CA TYR A 52 -21.59 4.14 4.56
C TYR A 52 -22.82 4.25 5.47
N GLU A 53 -22.93 5.28 6.31
CA GLU A 53 -24.05 5.46 7.27
C GLU A 53 -25.43 5.51 6.63
N ARG A 54 -25.51 6.14 5.44
CA ARG A 54 -26.75 6.21 4.64
C ARG A 54 -26.83 5.13 3.59
N GLY A 55 -25.75 4.36 3.49
CA GLY A 55 -25.58 3.33 2.50
C GLY A 55 -25.77 1.95 3.12
N SER A 56 -24.67 1.26 3.37
CA SER A 56 -24.63 -0.16 3.72
C SER A 56 -24.39 -0.39 5.21
N THR A 57 -25.42 -0.92 5.87
CA THR A 57 -25.35 -1.29 7.29
C THR A 57 -24.27 -2.33 7.58
N THR A 58 -23.95 -3.22 6.63
CA THR A 58 -22.88 -4.21 6.80
C THR A 58 -21.50 -3.56 6.82
N PHE A 59 -21.24 -2.61 5.92
CA PHE A 59 -19.98 -1.85 5.92
C PHE A 59 -19.83 -1.02 7.19
N VAL A 60 -20.92 -0.40 7.66
CA VAL A 60 -20.93 0.32 8.94
C VAL A 60 -20.56 -0.63 10.10
N LYS A 61 -21.16 -1.82 10.16
CA LYS A 61 -20.82 -2.82 11.18
C LYS A 61 -19.36 -3.30 11.07
N GLN A 62 -18.82 -3.44 9.86
CA GLN A 62 -17.40 -3.75 9.63
C GLN A 62 -16.48 -2.65 10.15
N ILE A 63 -16.84 -1.39 9.94
CA ILE A 63 -16.09 -0.24 10.45
C ILE A 63 -16.20 -0.16 11.98
N ASP A 64 -17.39 -0.35 12.54
CA ASP A 64 -17.61 -0.42 13.99
C ASP A 64 -16.78 -1.55 14.63
N TRP A 65 -16.66 -2.70 13.95
CA TRP A 65 -15.83 -3.82 14.37
C TRP A 65 -14.34 -3.44 14.34
N LEU A 66 -13.86 -2.75 13.29
CA LEU A 66 -12.48 -2.26 13.20
C LEU A 66 -12.17 -1.26 14.32
N GLU A 67 -13.08 -0.33 14.61
CA GLU A 67 -12.99 0.59 15.74
C GLU A 67 -12.86 -0.17 17.07
N ALA A 68 -13.66 -1.21 17.26
CA ALA A 68 -13.60 -2.06 18.45
C ALA A 68 -12.27 -2.85 18.56
N GLN A 69 -11.59 -3.13 17.44
CA GLN A 69 -10.24 -3.71 17.42
C GLN A 69 -9.12 -2.68 17.64
N GLY A 70 -9.47 -1.41 17.87
CA GLY A 70 -8.54 -0.33 18.15
C GLY A 70 -8.01 0.38 16.91
N TYR A 71 -8.60 0.19 15.73
CA TYR A 71 -8.27 1.01 14.57
C TYR A 71 -9.04 2.33 14.66
N GLN A 72 -8.31 3.45 14.74
CA GLN A 72 -8.88 4.77 15.06
C GLN A 72 -8.87 5.73 13.87
N ALA A 73 -8.03 5.45 12.87
CA ALA A 73 -7.81 6.36 11.76
C ALA A 73 -7.52 5.65 10.45
N ILE A 74 -7.71 6.38 9.36
CA ILE A 74 -7.44 5.97 8.00
C ILE A 74 -6.62 7.06 7.30
N ARG A 75 -5.66 6.65 6.47
CA ARG A 75 -4.99 7.54 5.53
C ARG A 75 -5.23 7.05 4.11
N ARG A 76 -5.82 7.91 3.28
CA ARG A 76 -6.26 7.54 1.94
C ARG A 76 -5.16 7.66 0.92
N ALA A 77 -5.13 6.72 -0.02
CA ALA A 77 -4.33 6.85 -1.24
C ALA A 77 -5.23 7.24 -2.41
N ARG A 78 -4.64 7.80 -3.47
CA ARG A 78 -5.37 7.96 -4.75
C ARG A 78 -5.57 6.60 -5.39
N GLY A 79 -6.78 6.34 -5.90
CA GLY A 79 -7.17 5.14 -6.64
C GLY A 79 -6.75 5.19 -8.10
N ASP A 80 -5.45 5.23 -8.36
CA ASP A 80 -4.87 5.29 -9.71
C ASP A 80 -4.24 3.96 -10.15
N GLY A 81 -4.58 2.86 -9.47
CA GLY A 81 -4.00 1.53 -9.68
C GLY A 81 -2.62 1.34 -9.03
N ASP A 82 -2.02 2.39 -8.44
CA ASP A 82 -0.76 2.32 -7.68
C ASP A 82 -0.98 2.34 -6.15
N CYS A 83 -2.24 2.43 -5.70
CA CYS A 83 -2.61 2.63 -4.30
C CYS A 83 -1.96 1.64 -3.32
N PHE A 84 -1.88 0.34 -3.64
CA PHE A 84 -1.19 -0.64 -2.78
C PHE A 84 0.29 -0.26 -2.56
N TYR A 85 1.04 -0.10 -3.64
CA TYR A 85 2.48 0.21 -3.58
C TYR A 85 2.74 1.52 -2.85
N ARG A 86 1.87 2.51 -3.08
CA ARG A 86 1.98 3.82 -2.45
C ARG A 86 1.64 3.77 -0.96
N SER A 87 0.52 3.13 -0.60
CA SER A 87 0.07 2.95 0.79
C SER A 87 1.09 2.17 1.61
N LEU A 88 1.61 1.06 1.07
CA LEU A 88 2.63 0.26 1.74
C LEU A 88 3.93 1.04 1.94
N SER A 89 4.40 1.73 0.89
CA SER A 89 5.64 2.51 0.96
C SER A 89 5.55 3.64 1.98
N PHE A 90 4.43 4.38 2.00
CA PHE A 90 4.22 5.44 2.98
C PHE A 90 4.19 4.87 4.39
N ALA A 91 3.36 3.86 4.65
CA ALA A 91 3.20 3.26 5.98
C ALA A 91 4.51 2.63 6.48
N TYR A 92 5.32 2.08 5.57
CA TYR A 92 6.63 1.53 5.90
C TYR A 92 7.59 2.62 6.39
N VAL A 93 7.72 3.72 5.65
CA VAL A 93 8.61 4.83 6.02
C VAL A 93 8.09 5.54 7.28
N GLU A 94 6.78 5.73 7.42
CA GLU A 94 6.15 6.30 8.61
C GLU A 94 6.42 5.44 9.86
N ARG A 95 6.39 4.11 9.74
CA ARG A 95 6.73 3.20 10.84
C ARG A 95 8.19 3.33 11.26
N LEU A 96 9.12 3.46 10.31
CA LEU A 96 10.53 3.68 10.62
C LEU A 96 10.74 5.01 11.37
N LEU A 97 10.04 6.06 10.93
CA LEU A 97 10.04 7.37 11.57
C LEU A 97 9.48 7.34 13.01
N LYS A 98 8.39 6.60 13.22
CA LYS A 98 7.70 6.50 14.52
C LYS A 98 8.28 5.42 15.44
N SER A 99 9.35 4.73 15.02
CA SER A 99 10.03 3.70 15.81
C SER A 99 10.55 4.28 17.14
N PRO A 100 10.53 3.53 18.26
CA PRO A 100 11.20 3.92 19.49
C PRO A 100 12.71 4.17 19.31
N ASP A 101 13.32 3.47 18.35
CA ASP A 101 14.70 3.69 17.89
C ASP A 101 14.71 3.83 16.36
N PRO A 102 14.51 5.05 15.82
CA PRO A 102 14.51 5.28 14.38
C PRO A 102 15.86 4.98 13.73
N ALA A 103 16.98 5.22 14.43
CA ALA A 103 18.31 4.99 13.88
C ALA A 103 18.56 3.50 13.62
N SER A 104 18.21 2.64 14.58
CA SER A 104 18.30 1.18 14.40
C SER A 104 17.32 0.68 13.33
N ALA A 105 16.06 1.15 13.36
CA ALA A 105 15.05 0.74 12.40
C ALA A 105 15.43 1.10 10.95
N VAL A 106 15.90 2.33 10.72
CA VAL A 106 16.38 2.80 9.42
C VAL A 106 17.64 2.05 9.00
N SER A 107 18.56 1.77 9.91
CA SER A 107 19.76 0.97 9.59
C SER A 107 19.39 -0.43 9.09
N ASN A 108 18.42 -1.08 9.73
CA ASN A 108 17.91 -2.39 9.28
C ASN A 108 17.23 -2.29 7.92
N ALA A 109 16.38 -1.27 7.72
CA ALA A 109 15.72 -1.01 6.44
C ALA A 109 16.72 -0.77 5.29
N LEU A 110 17.78 0.01 5.54
CA LEU A 110 18.85 0.27 4.58
C LEU A 110 19.67 -0.99 4.28
N ASN A 111 19.90 -1.86 5.28
CA ASN A 111 20.57 -3.14 5.04
C ASN A 111 19.77 -4.01 4.08
N VAL A 112 18.45 -4.15 4.29
CA VAL A 112 17.56 -4.86 3.36
C VAL A 112 17.60 -4.21 1.98
N LEU A 113 17.37 -2.89 1.91
CA LEU A 113 17.35 -2.14 0.66
C LEU A 113 18.67 -2.26 -0.12
N SER A 114 19.82 -2.30 0.55
CA SER A 114 21.13 -2.42 -0.12
C SER A 114 21.31 -3.73 -0.91
N THR A 115 20.50 -4.76 -0.62
CA THR A 115 20.55 -6.05 -1.32
C THR A 115 19.70 -6.06 -2.60
N THR A 116 18.74 -5.15 -2.72
CA THR A 116 17.73 -5.20 -3.78
C THR A 116 18.22 -4.78 -5.18
N PRO A 117 19.27 -3.94 -5.36
CA PRO A 117 19.90 -3.76 -6.66
C PRO A 117 20.41 -5.07 -7.29
N ALA A 118 21.10 -5.90 -6.50
CA ALA A 118 21.60 -7.20 -6.97
C ALA A 118 20.45 -8.15 -7.32
N MET A 119 19.35 -8.10 -6.55
CA MET A 119 18.13 -8.84 -6.82
C MET A 119 17.53 -8.49 -8.20
N LEU A 120 17.48 -7.20 -8.54
CA LEU A 120 17.01 -6.71 -9.84
C LEU A 120 17.94 -7.13 -10.99
N GLU A 121 19.25 -7.00 -10.80
CA GLU A 121 20.25 -7.39 -11.81
C GLU A 121 20.23 -8.90 -12.09
N ASN A 122 20.02 -9.73 -11.06
CA ASN A 122 19.95 -11.18 -11.19
C ASN A 122 18.82 -11.66 -12.11
N VAL A 123 17.73 -10.90 -12.21
CA VAL A 123 16.61 -11.20 -13.12
C VAL A 123 16.70 -10.45 -14.45
N GLY A 124 17.81 -9.76 -14.69
CA GLY A 124 18.15 -9.13 -15.97
C GLY A 124 17.77 -7.66 -16.11
N PHE A 125 17.34 -6.97 -15.04
CA PHE A 125 17.20 -5.51 -15.10
C PHE A 125 18.59 -4.85 -15.17
N GLN A 126 18.73 -3.88 -16.06
CA GLN A 126 19.96 -3.08 -16.14
C GLN A 126 19.94 -2.01 -15.06
N LYS A 127 21.09 -1.76 -14.40
CA LYS A 127 21.21 -0.75 -13.33
C LYS A 127 20.60 0.62 -13.69
N LEU A 128 20.86 1.10 -14.90
CA LEU A 128 20.34 2.37 -15.41
C LEU A 128 18.80 2.48 -15.42
N VAL A 129 18.08 1.35 -15.40
CA VAL A 129 16.62 1.32 -15.40
C VAL A 129 16.05 1.63 -14.01
N PHE A 130 16.79 1.35 -12.94
CA PHE A 130 16.26 1.41 -11.58
C PHE A 130 17.08 2.26 -10.61
N GLU A 131 18.31 2.66 -10.94
CA GLU A 131 19.21 3.34 -9.99
C GLU A 131 18.62 4.66 -9.48
N ASP A 132 18.04 5.49 -10.35
CA ASP A 132 17.42 6.75 -9.93
C ASP A 132 16.25 6.51 -8.95
N PHE A 133 15.42 5.49 -9.20
CA PHE A 133 14.32 5.14 -8.32
C PHE A 133 14.79 4.60 -6.96
N TYR A 134 15.85 3.79 -6.97
CA TYR A 134 16.51 3.30 -5.77
C TYR A 134 17.04 4.46 -4.93
N GLU A 135 17.77 5.39 -5.56
CA GLU A 135 18.40 6.53 -4.89
C GLU A 135 17.38 7.45 -4.23
N ILE A 136 16.22 7.67 -4.87
CA ILE A 136 15.12 8.44 -4.29
C ILE A 136 14.61 7.78 -3.00
N PHE A 137 14.35 6.47 -3.02
CA PHE A 137 13.83 5.77 -1.84
C PHE A 137 14.90 5.66 -0.74
N GLU A 138 16.14 5.36 -1.10
CA GLU A 138 17.27 5.29 -0.16
C GLU A 138 17.52 6.64 0.52
N GLY A 139 17.49 7.73 -0.25
CA GLY A 139 17.61 9.09 0.28
C GLY A 139 16.50 9.43 1.26
N LEU A 140 15.26 9.03 0.96
CA LEU A 140 14.12 9.21 1.87
C LEU A 140 14.35 8.52 3.22
N LEU A 141 14.85 7.28 3.22
CA LEU A 141 15.16 6.55 4.46
C LEU A 141 16.29 7.20 5.25
N LYS A 142 17.37 7.61 4.58
CA LYS A 142 18.53 8.25 5.21
C LYS A 142 18.15 9.55 5.93
N ASN A 143 17.18 10.29 5.40
CA ASN A 143 16.71 11.55 6.00
C ASN A 143 16.02 11.38 7.37
N ILE A 144 15.57 10.18 7.74
CA ILE A 144 14.97 9.92 9.06
C ILE A 144 16.02 10.02 10.18
N SER A 145 17.24 9.53 9.96
CA SER A 145 18.25 9.32 11.01
C SER A 145 19.17 10.53 11.25
N ILE A 146 18.97 11.64 10.54
CA ILE A 146 19.81 12.83 10.69
C ILE A 146 19.25 13.68 11.84
N PRO A 147 20.00 13.93 12.93
CA PRO A 147 19.52 14.81 14.01
C PRO A 147 19.25 16.23 13.48
N HIS A 148 18.12 16.82 13.87
CA HIS A 148 17.82 18.19 13.51
C HIS A 148 18.80 19.15 14.21
N THR A 149 19.69 19.79 13.44
CA THR A 149 20.43 20.97 13.89
C THR A 149 19.66 22.21 13.44
N PRO A 150 19.33 23.17 14.34
CA PRO A 150 18.55 24.35 13.99
C PRO A 150 19.22 25.34 13.00
N ASP A 151 20.52 25.16 12.70
CA ASP A 151 21.36 26.19 12.07
C ASP A 151 21.89 25.83 10.66
N ALA A 152 21.37 24.79 9.99
CA ALA A 152 21.83 24.43 8.64
C ALA A 152 21.16 25.30 7.55
N PRO A 153 21.92 25.96 6.65
CA PRO A 153 21.33 26.73 5.55
C PRO A 153 20.66 25.81 4.53
N THR A 154 19.44 26.14 4.13
CA THR A 154 18.70 25.49 3.03
C THR A 154 19.28 25.94 1.68
N GLU A 155 19.89 25.04 0.92
CA GLU A 155 20.24 25.30 -0.49
C GLU A 155 19.03 25.03 -1.40
N GLU A 156 18.70 26.01 -2.24
CA GLU A 156 17.68 25.92 -3.28
C GLU A 156 18.22 25.14 -4.49
N GLY A 157 17.80 23.88 -4.68
CA GLY A 157 18.14 23.14 -5.89
C GLY A 157 17.63 21.69 -5.94
N GLY A 158 16.41 21.50 -6.46
CA GLY A 158 16.00 20.39 -7.35
C GLY A 158 16.14 18.92 -6.95
N GLY A 159 16.73 18.58 -5.80
CA GLY A 159 16.70 17.25 -5.20
C GLY A 159 16.12 17.35 -3.79
N VAL A 160 15.72 16.24 -3.17
CA VAL A 160 15.25 16.22 -1.78
C VAL A 160 16.39 16.71 -0.88
N ALA A 161 16.41 18.02 -0.64
CA ALA A 161 17.49 18.74 0.01
C ALA A 161 17.60 18.29 1.47
N GLY A 162 18.79 17.82 1.83
CA GLY A 162 19.13 17.44 3.19
C GLY A 162 19.21 18.66 4.09
N THR A 163 18.25 18.79 5.00
CA THR A 163 18.33 19.63 6.21
C THR A 163 17.42 19.04 7.28
N GLY A 164 17.99 18.46 8.34
CA GLY A 164 17.27 18.00 9.54
C GLY A 164 16.57 16.64 9.43
N GLY A 165 16.24 16.05 10.57
CA GLY A 165 15.54 14.77 10.65
C GLY A 165 14.14 14.86 10.05
N MET A 166 13.70 13.78 9.40
CA MET A 166 12.42 13.76 8.69
C MET A 166 11.23 13.92 9.65
N GLU A 167 10.35 14.88 9.38
CA GLU A 167 9.07 15.03 10.08
C GLU A 167 7.92 14.36 9.30
N GLU A 168 6.82 14.02 9.97
CA GLU A 168 5.65 13.40 9.31
C GLU A 168 5.09 14.30 8.19
N ALA A 169 5.11 15.62 8.36
CA ALA A 169 4.69 16.58 7.33
C ALA A 169 5.60 16.56 6.10
N ILE A 170 6.91 16.36 6.29
CA ILE A 170 7.89 16.23 5.20
C ILE A 170 7.65 14.92 4.45
N LEU A 171 7.36 13.82 5.17
CA LEU A 171 7.01 12.54 4.57
C LEU A 171 5.75 12.63 3.73
N LEU A 172 4.71 13.28 4.26
CA LEU A 172 3.48 13.52 3.53
C LEU A 172 3.73 14.35 2.26
N SER A 173 4.50 15.44 2.36
CA SER A 173 4.87 16.26 1.20
C SER A 173 5.62 15.46 0.13
N ALA A 174 6.56 14.61 0.53
CA ALA A 174 7.30 13.73 -0.38
C ALA A 174 6.37 12.77 -1.14
N PHE A 175 5.40 12.16 -0.45
CA PHE A 175 4.43 11.24 -1.09
C PHE A 175 3.31 11.96 -1.85
N GLN A 176 3.11 13.27 -1.63
CA GLN A 176 2.22 14.12 -2.41
C GLN A 176 2.90 14.70 -3.66
N ASN A 177 4.23 14.75 -3.69
CA ASN A 177 4.99 15.07 -4.89
C ASN A 177 4.94 13.89 -5.88
N ALA A 178 4.40 14.14 -7.07
CA ALA A 178 4.19 13.09 -8.07
C ALA A 178 5.48 12.43 -8.57
N GLU A 179 6.58 13.19 -8.70
CA GLU A 179 7.86 12.65 -9.15
C GLU A 179 8.47 11.71 -8.10
N ILE A 180 8.50 12.13 -6.83
CA ILE A 180 9.05 11.33 -5.73
C ILE A 180 8.16 10.10 -5.49
N SER A 181 6.85 10.30 -5.32
CA SER A 181 5.90 9.24 -5.03
C SER A 181 5.86 8.18 -6.12
N ASN A 182 5.81 8.59 -7.39
CA ASN A 182 5.79 7.63 -8.50
C ASN A 182 7.13 6.94 -8.70
N SER A 183 8.26 7.60 -8.41
CA SER A 183 9.58 6.95 -8.43
C SER A 183 9.68 5.83 -7.40
N ILE A 184 9.18 6.06 -6.17
CA ILE A 184 9.13 5.04 -5.13
C ILE A 184 8.21 3.89 -5.55
N VAL A 185 7.01 4.19 -6.09
CA VAL A 185 6.09 3.17 -6.62
C VAL A 185 6.76 2.32 -7.70
N MET A 186 7.45 2.96 -8.65
CA MET A 186 8.17 2.25 -9.71
C MET A 186 9.23 1.32 -9.14
N TYR A 187 10.00 1.79 -8.15
CA TYR A 187 10.97 0.92 -7.48
C TYR A 187 10.31 -0.32 -6.87
N MET A 188 9.20 -0.14 -6.14
CA MET A 188 8.46 -1.26 -5.54
C MET A 188 7.90 -2.23 -6.58
N ARG A 189 7.40 -1.73 -7.72
CA ARG A 189 6.93 -2.55 -8.84
C ARG A 189 8.06 -3.41 -9.41
N LEU A 190 9.23 -2.83 -9.62
CA LEU A 190 10.40 -3.56 -10.11
C LEU A 190 10.88 -4.62 -9.11
N LEU A 191 10.90 -4.30 -7.81
CA LEU A 191 11.22 -5.28 -6.76
C LEU A 191 10.24 -6.44 -6.72
N THR A 192 8.96 -6.13 -6.83
CA THR A 192 7.90 -7.13 -6.89
C THR A 192 8.09 -8.07 -8.09
N SER A 193 8.37 -7.51 -9.26
CA SER A 193 8.68 -8.29 -10.47
C SER A 193 9.91 -9.19 -10.28
N ALA A 194 10.98 -8.65 -9.70
CA ALA A 194 12.18 -9.44 -9.41
C ALA A 194 11.92 -10.57 -8.43
N GLN A 195 11.14 -10.34 -7.37
CA GLN A 195 10.84 -11.40 -6.39
C GLN A 195 10.07 -12.56 -7.02
N ILE A 196 9.12 -12.24 -7.90
CA ILE A 196 8.34 -13.26 -8.63
C ILE A 196 9.26 -14.05 -9.57
N ARG A 197 10.18 -13.37 -10.26
CA ARG A 197 11.10 -13.97 -11.23
C ARG A 197 12.23 -14.79 -10.60
N ILE A 198 12.61 -14.51 -9.36
CA ILE A 198 13.62 -15.27 -8.61
C ILE A 198 13.13 -16.64 -8.18
N ASP A 199 11.83 -16.75 -7.87
CA ASP A 199 11.22 -17.98 -7.38
C ASP A 199 10.00 -18.39 -8.24
N PRO A 200 10.21 -18.65 -9.55
CA PRO A 200 9.11 -18.87 -10.48
C PRO A 200 8.26 -20.09 -10.10
N ASP A 201 8.86 -21.13 -9.52
CA ASP A 201 8.16 -22.36 -9.15
C ASP A 201 7.09 -22.12 -8.07
N THR A 202 7.35 -21.20 -7.13
CA THR A 202 6.38 -20.81 -6.08
C THR A 202 5.24 -19.98 -6.66
N TYR A 203 5.50 -19.06 -7.59
CA TYR A 203 4.48 -18.13 -8.09
C TYR A 203 3.70 -18.64 -9.30
N GLN A 204 4.33 -19.38 -10.21
CA GLN A 204 3.77 -19.81 -11.50
C GLN A 204 2.37 -20.46 -11.40
N PRO A 205 2.05 -21.28 -10.37
CA PRO A 205 0.70 -21.86 -10.22
C PRO A 205 -0.42 -20.84 -9.97
N PHE A 206 -0.08 -19.60 -9.60
CA PHE A 206 -1.02 -18.54 -9.23
C PHE A 206 -1.10 -17.39 -10.26
N LEU A 207 -0.34 -17.48 -11.36
CA LEU A 207 -0.28 -16.42 -12.35
C LEU A 207 -1.37 -16.61 -13.41
N PHE A 208 -2.43 -15.83 -13.29
CA PHE A 208 -3.54 -15.82 -14.23
C PHE A 208 -3.80 -14.40 -14.72
N HIS A 209 -4.28 -14.27 -15.95
CA HIS A 209 -4.74 -13.00 -16.48
C HIS A 209 -5.96 -12.53 -15.66
N PRO A 210 -5.93 -11.33 -15.05
CA PRO A 210 -6.99 -10.89 -14.13
C PRO A 210 -8.39 -10.90 -14.74
N GLU A 211 -8.51 -10.53 -16.02
CA GLU A 211 -9.81 -10.50 -16.72
C GLU A 211 -10.20 -11.83 -17.39
N LEU A 212 -9.25 -12.54 -18.01
CA LEU A 212 -9.53 -13.74 -18.81
C LEU A 212 -9.50 -15.03 -17.97
N GLY A 213 -8.85 -15.02 -16.80
CA GLY A 213 -8.67 -16.19 -15.95
C GLY A 213 -7.77 -17.27 -16.56
N GLU A 214 -7.00 -16.94 -17.61
CA GLU A 214 -6.10 -17.87 -18.30
C GLU A 214 -4.71 -17.86 -17.65
N PRO A 215 -4.03 -19.02 -17.54
CA PRO A 215 -2.66 -19.07 -17.03
C PRO A 215 -1.71 -18.20 -17.85
N MET A 216 -0.79 -17.52 -17.17
CA MET A 216 0.24 -16.68 -17.79
C MET A 216 1.64 -17.19 -17.46
N SER A 217 2.61 -16.94 -18.33
CA SER A 217 4.01 -17.12 -17.93
C SER A 217 4.42 -16.06 -16.91
N VAL A 218 5.40 -16.39 -16.05
CA VAL A 218 6.03 -15.44 -15.10
C VAL A 218 6.40 -14.12 -15.78
N ARG A 219 7.03 -14.21 -16.95
CA ARG A 219 7.49 -13.03 -17.68
C ARG A 219 6.33 -12.13 -18.11
N GLU A 220 5.32 -12.71 -18.76
CA GLU A 220 4.16 -11.96 -19.24
C GLU A 220 3.37 -11.34 -18.09
N PHE A 221 3.20 -12.05 -16.98
CA PHE A 221 2.51 -11.51 -15.80
C PHE A 221 3.26 -10.31 -15.23
N CYS A 222 4.58 -10.45 -15.02
CA CYS A 222 5.43 -9.37 -14.52
C CYS A 222 5.40 -8.12 -15.43
N GLU A 223 5.57 -8.28 -16.74
CA GLU A 223 5.63 -7.16 -17.68
C GLU A 223 4.27 -6.44 -17.79
N ASN A 224 3.14 -7.16 -17.76
CA ASN A 224 1.81 -6.58 -18.02
C ASN A 224 1.04 -6.15 -16.75
N PHE A 225 1.29 -6.78 -15.60
CA PHE A 225 0.47 -6.60 -14.39
C PHE A 225 1.26 -6.23 -13.13
N VAL A 226 2.60 -6.17 -13.21
CA VAL A 226 3.45 -5.78 -12.07
C VAL A 226 4.24 -4.53 -12.41
N GLU A 227 5.01 -4.54 -13.49
CA GLU A 227 5.90 -3.44 -13.89
C GLU A 227 5.16 -2.24 -14.44
N ALA A 228 4.04 -2.47 -15.15
CA ALA A 228 3.22 -1.41 -15.70
C ALA A 228 2.54 -0.60 -14.57
N THR A 229 2.62 0.73 -14.67
CA THR A 229 1.93 1.64 -13.75
C THR A 229 0.42 1.55 -13.87
N GLY A 230 -0.28 1.89 -12.79
CA GLY A 230 -1.73 1.86 -12.73
C GLY A 230 -2.36 0.47 -12.83
N LYS A 231 -1.56 -0.60 -12.66
CA LYS A 231 -2.05 -1.97 -12.53
C LYS A 231 -2.22 -2.33 -11.06
N GLU A 232 -3.43 -2.69 -10.68
CA GLU A 232 -3.77 -3.09 -9.31
C GLU A 232 -2.89 -4.26 -8.83
N ALA A 233 -2.55 -4.22 -7.55
CA ALA A 233 -1.88 -5.32 -6.89
C ALA A 233 -2.90 -6.22 -6.19
N ASP A 234 -2.67 -7.52 -6.29
CA ASP A 234 -3.43 -8.55 -5.60
C ASP A 234 -2.44 -9.46 -4.83
N HIS A 235 -2.93 -10.59 -4.34
CA HIS A 235 -2.24 -11.52 -3.45
C HIS A 235 -0.81 -11.85 -3.90
N VAL A 236 -0.58 -12.09 -5.21
CA VAL A 236 0.74 -12.41 -5.75
C VAL A 236 1.72 -11.26 -5.53
N GLN A 237 1.35 -10.04 -5.94
CA GLN A 237 2.18 -8.85 -5.80
C GLN A 237 2.42 -8.49 -4.34
N MET A 238 1.40 -8.62 -3.48
CA MET A 238 1.54 -8.36 -2.04
C MET A 238 2.49 -9.34 -1.36
N THR A 239 2.36 -10.63 -1.65
CA THR A 239 3.25 -11.68 -1.13
C THR A 239 4.69 -11.42 -1.56
N ALA A 240 4.89 -11.13 -2.85
CA ALA A 240 6.20 -10.85 -3.41
C ALA A 240 6.84 -9.61 -2.77
N LEU A 241 6.12 -8.50 -2.67
CA LEU A 241 6.68 -7.27 -2.11
C LEU A 241 6.94 -7.38 -0.59
N SER A 242 6.05 -8.04 0.15
CA SER A 242 6.25 -8.37 1.57
C SER A 242 7.57 -9.14 1.78
N ARG A 243 7.83 -10.16 0.95
CA ARG A 243 9.07 -10.94 0.97
C ARG A 243 10.30 -10.12 0.60
N ALA A 244 10.21 -9.32 -0.47
CA ALA A 244 11.33 -8.50 -0.92
C ALA A 244 11.75 -7.45 0.12
N LEU A 245 10.80 -6.86 0.85
CA LEU A 245 11.08 -5.83 1.85
C LEU A 245 11.27 -6.37 3.28
N HIS A 246 11.04 -7.67 3.50
CA HIS A 246 10.97 -8.27 4.84
C HIS A 246 9.97 -7.53 5.76
N VAL A 247 8.76 -7.25 5.24
CA VAL A 247 7.72 -6.53 5.96
C VAL A 247 6.43 -7.36 5.97
N ASP A 248 5.91 -7.58 7.18
CA ASP A 248 4.60 -8.19 7.37
C ASP A 248 3.49 -7.19 7.05
N ILE A 249 2.48 -7.64 6.29
CA ILE A 249 1.32 -6.85 5.86
C ILE A 249 0.04 -7.61 6.25
N ASP A 250 -0.89 -6.92 6.88
CA ASP A 250 -2.22 -7.42 7.19
C ASP A 250 -3.23 -6.57 6.40
N VAL A 251 -4.07 -7.20 5.58
CA VAL A 251 -5.07 -6.52 4.74
C VAL A 251 -6.46 -6.79 5.29
N ALA A 252 -7.12 -5.75 5.80
CA ALA A 252 -8.49 -5.76 6.28
C ALA A 252 -9.48 -5.63 5.11
N TYR A 253 -10.36 -6.62 4.91
CA TYR A 253 -11.33 -6.62 3.81
C TYR A 253 -12.63 -5.94 4.20
N LEU A 254 -12.84 -4.73 3.68
CA LEU A 254 -14.08 -3.98 3.76
C LEU A 254 -14.86 -4.17 2.46
N ASP A 255 -15.53 -5.32 2.33
CA ASP A 255 -16.21 -5.77 1.11
C ASP A 255 -17.71 -6.05 1.30
N GLY A 256 -18.26 -5.73 2.49
CA GLY A 256 -19.66 -5.96 2.83
C GLY A 256 -20.02 -7.43 3.06
N ARG A 257 -19.04 -8.34 3.04
CA ARG A 257 -19.26 -9.76 3.39
C ARG A 257 -18.99 -9.95 4.88
N SER A 258 -19.86 -10.70 5.54
CA SER A 258 -19.63 -11.08 6.94
C SER A 258 -18.70 -12.29 6.98
N GLY A 259 -17.43 -12.07 7.33
CA GLY A 259 -16.49 -13.17 7.57
C GLY A 259 -16.82 -13.92 8.87
N GLY A 260 -16.35 -15.17 9.02
CA GLY A 260 -16.34 -15.85 10.33
C GLY A 260 -17.71 -16.16 10.98
N GLY A 261 -18.84 -15.93 10.31
CA GLY A 261 -20.18 -16.23 10.82
C GLY A 261 -20.77 -15.17 11.76
N GLU A 262 -20.07 -14.05 11.98
CA GLU A 262 -20.56 -12.90 12.74
C GLU A 262 -20.81 -11.71 11.81
N GLU A 263 -21.99 -11.11 11.91
CA GLU A 263 -22.36 -9.97 11.08
C GLU A 263 -21.44 -8.77 11.38
N GLY A 264 -20.78 -8.25 10.35
CA GLY A 264 -19.84 -7.14 10.50
C GLY A 264 -18.41 -7.53 10.87
N HIS A 265 -18.07 -8.82 10.96
CA HIS A 265 -16.67 -9.21 11.12
C HIS A 265 -15.85 -8.86 9.88
N VAL A 266 -14.66 -8.27 10.08
CA VAL A 266 -13.69 -7.98 9.03
C VAL A 266 -12.62 -9.06 8.98
N GLU A 267 -12.49 -9.69 7.82
CA GLU A 267 -11.45 -10.68 7.56
C GLU A 267 -10.10 -10.00 7.28
N PHE A 268 -9.03 -10.58 7.84
CA PHE A 268 -7.65 -10.14 7.58
C PHE A 268 -6.92 -11.20 6.79
N VAL A 269 -6.46 -10.84 5.59
CA VAL A 269 -5.51 -11.64 4.84
C VAL A 269 -4.09 -11.21 5.24
N LYS A 270 -3.28 -12.20 5.61
CA LYS A 270 -1.95 -11.97 6.19
C LYS A 270 -0.87 -12.34 5.19
N PHE A 271 0.00 -11.39 4.91
CA PHE A 271 1.20 -11.55 4.09
C PHE A 271 2.40 -11.41 5.01
N GLN A 272 2.80 -12.52 5.59
CA GLN A 272 3.82 -12.56 6.64
C GLN A 272 4.95 -13.50 6.23
N GLN A 273 6.17 -13.21 6.68
CA GLN A 273 7.28 -14.14 6.51
C GLN A 273 7.08 -15.37 7.40
N ASP A 274 7.52 -16.54 6.94
CA ASP A 274 7.49 -17.76 7.76
C ASP A 274 8.31 -17.55 9.05
N GLN A 275 7.74 -17.93 10.19
CA GLN A 275 8.36 -17.74 11.52
C GLN A 275 9.72 -18.45 11.66
N SER A 276 10.09 -19.35 10.75
CA SER A 276 11.41 -20.01 10.72
C SER A 276 12.56 -19.11 10.29
N ASP A 277 12.29 -18.02 9.56
CA ASP A 277 13.30 -17.05 9.11
C ASP A 277 13.44 -15.83 10.06
N GLN A 278 12.70 -15.80 11.17
CA GLN A 278 12.75 -14.75 12.20
C GLN A 278 14.03 -14.79 13.08
N GLN A 279 15.19 -15.21 12.55
CA GLN A 279 16.46 -15.10 13.29
C GLN A 279 17.19 -13.77 13.11
N VAL A 280 16.74 -12.86 12.24
CA VAL A 280 17.35 -11.53 12.14
C VAL A 280 16.29 -10.46 11.85
N GLY A 281 15.97 -9.66 12.86
CA GLY A 281 15.34 -8.34 12.64
C GLY A 281 13.82 -8.27 12.75
N GLY A 282 13.22 -8.81 13.82
CA GLY A 282 11.86 -8.44 14.22
C GLY A 282 11.81 -6.96 14.60
N GLY A 283 11.46 -6.10 13.65
CA GLY A 283 11.16 -4.69 13.92
C GLY A 283 10.03 -4.58 14.94
N ASP A 284 10.20 -3.68 15.91
CA ASP A 284 9.38 -3.47 17.11
C ASP A 284 7.96 -2.91 16.84
N GLY A 285 7.37 -3.23 15.69
CA GLY A 285 6.03 -2.81 15.31
C GLY A 285 5.45 -3.87 14.39
N GLY A 286 4.31 -4.44 14.78
CA GLY A 286 3.63 -5.52 14.06
C GLY A 286 3.31 -5.23 12.58
N PRO A 287 2.45 -6.05 11.95
CA PRO A 287 2.19 -5.94 10.52
C PRO A 287 1.65 -4.55 10.15
N ILE A 288 2.08 -4.04 8.99
CA ILE A 288 1.47 -2.85 8.39
C ILE A 288 0.05 -3.21 8.00
N CYS A 289 -0.93 -2.45 8.51
CA CYS A 289 -2.33 -2.71 8.25
C CYS A 289 -2.82 -1.86 7.09
N LEU A 290 -3.31 -2.50 6.03
CA LEU A 290 -3.99 -1.85 4.91
C LEU A 290 -5.49 -2.17 4.95
N LEU A 291 -6.30 -1.25 4.44
CA LEU A 291 -7.73 -1.47 4.25
C LEU A 291 -7.99 -1.69 2.77
N TYR A 292 -8.50 -2.87 2.42
CA TYR A 292 -9.00 -3.15 1.09
C TYR A 292 -10.48 -2.77 0.99
N ARG A 293 -10.78 -1.96 -0.01
CA ARG A 293 -12.12 -1.79 -0.59
C ARG A 293 -12.04 -2.30 -2.02
N PRO A 294 -13.10 -2.83 -2.64
CA PRO A 294 -13.02 -3.40 -3.99
C PRO A 294 -12.27 -2.48 -4.97
N GLY A 295 -11.08 -2.90 -5.42
CA GLY A 295 -10.18 -2.16 -6.33
C GLY A 295 -9.29 -1.07 -5.68
N HIS A 296 -9.23 -0.96 -4.35
CA HIS A 296 -8.56 0.16 -3.67
C HIS A 296 -7.93 -0.20 -2.32
N TYR A 297 -6.78 0.40 -2.02
CA TYR A 297 -6.05 0.20 -0.76
C TYR A 297 -5.74 1.52 -0.05
N ASP A 298 -6.21 1.64 1.18
CA ASP A 298 -5.85 2.70 2.12
C ASP A 298 -4.96 2.16 3.25
N ILE A 299 -4.41 3.06 4.05
CA ILE A 299 -3.65 2.71 5.25
C ILE A 299 -4.59 2.75 6.46
N LEU A 300 -4.59 1.68 7.25
CA LEU A 300 -5.40 1.57 8.47
C LEU A 300 -4.50 1.76 9.70
N VAL A 301 -4.88 2.66 10.60
CA VAL A 301 -4.04 3.11 11.72
C VAL A 301 -4.71 2.79 13.05
N LYS A 302 -3.92 2.24 13.99
CA LYS A 302 -4.33 1.97 15.38
C LYS A 302 -4.16 3.18 16.29
#